data_AF-A0AAE3ACT6-F1
#
_entry.id   AF-A0AAE3ACT6-F1
#
_cell.length_a   1.000
_cell.length_b   1.000
_cell.length_c   1.000
_cell.angle_alpha   90.00
_cell.angle_beta   90.00
_cell.angle_gamma   90.00
#
_symmetry.space_group_name_H-M   'P 1'
#
loop_
_entity.id
_entity.type
_entity.pdbx_description
1 polymer ?
#
loop_
_entity_poly.entity_id
_entity_poly.type
_entity_poly.pdbx_seq_one_letter_code
_entity_poly.pdbx_strand_id
1 'polypeptide(L)'
;MGTVNGRTYAFVGLERIGGVMICDITDPSSVAFRNYVNSRNYSADIYDDVSPEGVIFVAAEQNSSGAPLVIASNEVSGTVSVTAPDMDAPAEDDPDQPQPPKDEPSQPSGDAPKQDEPASPKNGDEASPVLWTAVILPTGAAMLGMAVCGRKQKRIRAK
;
A
#
# COMPACT_ATOMS: atom_id res chain seq x y z
N MET A 1 -4.93 19.10 11.92
CA MET A 1 -5.59 18.84 13.22
C MET A 1 -7.09 18.89 13.04
N GLY A 2 -7.85 18.22 13.90
CA GLY A 2 -9.32 18.17 13.85
C GLY A 2 -9.92 17.76 15.19
N THR A 3 -11.23 17.88 15.32
CA THR A 3 -11.95 17.52 16.56
C THR A 3 -12.99 16.45 16.23
N VAL A 4 -13.03 15.39 17.05
CA VAL A 4 -14.03 14.31 16.97
C VAL A 4 -14.51 14.04 18.39
N ASN A 5 -15.82 14.04 18.61
CA ASN A 5 -16.43 13.75 19.92
C ASN A 5 -15.83 14.57 21.09
N GLY A 6 -15.46 15.83 20.84
CA GLY A 6 -14.87 16.74 21.85
C GLY A 6 -13.38 16.52 22.13
N ARG A 7 -12.72 15.56 21.47
CA ARG A 7 -11.27 15.32 21.52
C ARG A 7 -10.58 15.98 20.34
N THR A 8 -9.37 16.51 20.56
CA THR A 8 -8.54 17.12 19.51
C THR A 8 -7.48 16.14 19.03
N TYR A 9 -7.36 15.99 17.71
CA TYR A 9 -6.46 15.06 17.07
C TYR A 9 -5.48 15.77 16.12
N ALA A 10 -4.23 15.30 16.14
CA ALA A 10 -3.23 15.59 15.14
C ALA A 10 -3.26 14.52 14.04
N PHE A 11 -3.06 14.95 12.80
CA PHE A 11 -2.95 14.09 11.63
C PHE A 11 -1.58 14.37 11.01
N VAL A 12 -0.72 13.37 10.99
CA VAL A 12 0.69 13.49 10.60
C VAL A 12 0.94 12.59 9.40
N GLY A 13 1.19 13.21 8.23
CA GLY A 13 1.61 12.48 7.03
C GLY A 13 3.03 11.95 7.21
N LEU A 14 3.25 10.68 6.83
CA LEU A 14 4.55 10.02 6.91
C LEU A 14 5.05 9.76 5.49
N GLU A 15 5.79 10.71 4.91
CA GLU A 15 6.18 10.69 3.49
C GLU A 15 6.88 9.38 3.07
N ARG A 16 7.95 9.00 3.79
CA ARG A 16 8.80 7.87 3.38
C ARG A 16 8.09 6.52 3.52
N ILE A 17 7.45 6.30 4.67
CA ILE A 17 6.80 5.01 4.99
C ILE A 17 5.30 5.00 4.61
N GLY A 18 4.75 6.11 4.11
CA GLY A 18 3.36 6.22 3.66
C GLY A 18 2.33 6.36 4.78
N GLY A 19 1.13 6.75 4.41
CA GLY A 19 0.00 6.86 5.34
C GLY A 19 0.02 8.08 6.28
N VAL A 20 -0.99 8.11 7.15
CA VAL A 20 -1.25 9.19 8.09
C VAL A 20 -1.38 8.62 9.50
N MET A 21 -0.54 9.08 10.40
CA MET A 21 -0.64 8.81 11.83
C MET A 21 -1.62 9.77 12.49
N ILE A 22 -2.48 9.23 13.36
CA ILE A 22 -3.50 9.96 14.08
C ILE A 22 -3.19 9.86 15.57
N CYS A 23 -3.02 11.03 16.21
CA CYS A 23 -2.72 11.13 17.64
C CYS A 23 -3.77 11.99 18.33
N ASP A 24 -4.27 11.54 19.47
CA ASP A 24 -5.06 12.35 20.38
C ASP A 24 -4.13 13.29 21.15
N ILE A 25 -4.33 14.59 20.93
CA ILE A 25 -3.57 15.69 21.51
C ILE A 25 -4.47 16.58 22.38
N THR A 26 -5.61 16.05 22.85
CA THR A 26 -6.56 16.79 23.70
C THR A 26 -5.87 17.32 24.95
N ASP A 27 -4.99 16.52 25.55
CA ASP A 27 -4.06 16.94 26.59
C ASP A 27 -2.63 16.94 26.01
N PRO A 28 -2.03 18.12 25.77
CA PRO A 28 -0.66 18.22 25.24
C PRO A 28 0.41 17.60 26.15
N SER A 29 0.12 17.43 27.44
CA SER A 29 1.03 16.77 28.39
C SER A 29 0.94 15.24 28.37
N SER A 30 -0.10 14.70 27.72
CA SER A 30 -0.39 13.26 27.63
C SER A 30 -0.92 12.90 26.23
N VAL A 31 -0.09 13.08 25.21
CA VAL A 31 -0.41 12.69 23.83
C VAL A 31 -0.50 11.16 23.71
N ALA A 32 -1.55 10.67 23.05
CA ALA A 32 -1.74 9.24 22.82
C ALA A 32 -1.86 8.93 21.31
N PHE A 33 -1.14 7.91 20.85
CA PHE A 33 -1.39 7.34 19.52
C PHE A 33 -2.80 6.74 19.47
N ARG A 34 -3.46 6.85 18.32
CA ARG A 34 -4.83 6.39 18.13
C ARG A 34 -4.96 5.45 16.96
N ASN A 35 -4.47 5.85 15.81
CA ASN A 35 -4.63 5.06 14.60
C ASN A 35 -3.54 5.41 13.58
N TYR A 36 -3.27 4.49 12.67
CA TYR A 36 -2.41 4.69 11.52
C TYR A 36 -3.09 4.14 10.28
N VAL A 37 -3.47 5.04 9.38
CA VAL A 37 -4.10 4.66 8.12
C VAL A 37 -3.08 4.71 6.99
N ASN A 38 -2.89 3.58 6.31
CA ASN A 38 -1.98 3.49 5.18
C ASN A 38 -2.59 2.65 4.05
N SER A 39 -2.81 3.30 2.90
CA SER A 39 -3.26 2.67 1.66
C SER A 39 -2.11 2.39 0.68
N ARG A 40 -0.85 2.62 1.10
CA ARG A 40 0.33 2.30 0.30
C ARG A 40 0.40 0.80 0.04
N ASN A 41 0.72 0.47 -1.19
CA ASN A 41 0.96 -0.89 -1.61
C ASN A 41 2.45 -1.08 -1.95
N TYR A 42 3.09 -2.01 -1.26
CA TYR A 42 4.53 -2.26 -1.33
C TYR A 42 4.93 -3.29 -2.39
N SER A 43 4.00 -3.71 -3.26
CA SER A 43 4.31 -4.64 -4.36
C SER A 43 5.23 -4.03 -5.44
N ALA A 44 5.39 -2.71 -5.45
CA ALA A 44 6.40 -2.00 -6.23
C ALA A 44 6.80 -0.69 -5.52
N ASP A 45 7.91 -0.09 -5.96
CA ASP A 45 8.45 1.15 -5.37
C ASP A 45 7.42 2.30 -5.35
N ILE A 46 6.70 2.46 -6.47
CA ILE A 46 5.63 3.44 -6.64
C ILE A 46 4.38 2.70 -7.11
N TYR A 47 3.44 2.46 -6.19
CA TYR A 47 2.14 1.84 -6.49
C TYR A 47 1.08 2.31 -5.48
N ASP A 48 -0.12 2.59 -5.99
CA ASP A 48 -1.22 3.23 -5.25
C ASP A 48 -0.81 4.57 -4.59
N ASP A 49 -0.73 4.63 -3.26
CA ASP A 49 -0.57 5.86 -2.49
C ASP A 49 0.84 5.98 -1.88
N VAL A 50 1.67 6.90 -2.41
CA VAL A 50 3.08 7.07 -2.02
C VAL A 50 3.45 8.54 -1.78
N SER A 51 4.13 8.79 -0.65
CA SER A 51 4.57 10.12 -0.20
C SER A 51 3.41 11.07 0.12
N PRO A 52 2.63 10.80 1.19
CA PRO A 52 1.62 11.74 1.64
C PRO A 52 2.28 13.04 2.14
N GLU A 53 1.89 14.16 1.54
CA GLU A 53 2.39 15.50 1.87
C GLU A 53 1.30 16.33 2.57
N GLY A 54 0.31 16.80 1.80
CA GLY A 54 -0.83 17.54 2.31
C GLY A 54 -1.86 16.61 2.93
N VAL A 55 -2.22 16.86 4.19
CA VAL A 55 -3.24 16.09 4.93
C VAL A 55 -4.36 17.02 5.39
N ILE A 56 -5.60 16.67 5.06
CA ILE A 56 -6.82 17.39 5.44
C ILE A 56 -7.74 16.45 6.21
N PHE A 57 -8.30 16.95 7.31
CA PHE A 57 -9.36 16.29 8.04
C PHE A 57 -10.71 16.93 7.73
N VAL A 58 -11.73 16.10 7.52
CA VAL A 58 -13.12 16.53 7.32
C VAL A 58 -13.98 15.83 8.38
N ALA A 59 -14.64 16.62 9.23
CA ALA A 59 -15.51 16.07 10.26
C ALA A 59 -16.74 15.38 9.66
N ALA A 60 -17.33 14.45 10.41
CA ALA A 60 -18.49 13.66 9.98
C ALA A 60 -19.67 14.56 9.55
N GLU A 61 -19.94 15.62 10.29
CA GLU A 61 -21.00 16.59 10.00
C GLU A 61 -20.74 17.48 8.76
N GLN A 62 -19.52 17.48 8.23
CA GLN A 62 -19.14 18.31 7.07
C GLN A 62 -19.27 17.56 5.74
N ASN A 63 -19.67 16.28 5.76
CA ASN A 63 -19.73 15.45 4.56
C ASN A 63 -20.92 14.47 4.58
N SER A 64 -21.26 13.89 3.43
CA SER A 64 -22.45 13.03 3.29
C SER A 64 -22.24 11.57 3.72
N SER A 65 -21.02 11.16 4.07
CA SER A 65 -20.77 9.79 4.53
C SER A 65 -21.17 9.58 5.99
N GLY A 66 -21.25 10.65 6.78
CA GLY A 66 -21.49 10.57 8.22
C GLY A 66 -20.29 10.03 9.01
N ALA A 67 -19.14 9.83 8.36
CA ALA A 67 -17.90 9.39 8.98
C ALA A 67 -16.84 10.51 8.95
N PRO A 68 -15.93 10.56 9.95
CA PRO A 68 -14.74 11.40 9.86
C PRO A 68 -13.84 10.92 8.71
N LEU A 69 -13.36 11.85 7.88
CA LEU A 69 -12.51 11.54 6.73
C LEU A 69 -11.14 12.17 6.85
N VAL A 70 -10.12 11.42 6.44
CA VAL A 70 -8.75 11.89 6.24
C VAL A 70 -8.44 11.82 4.75
N ILE A 71 -8.03 12.97 4.20
CA ILE A 71 -7.66 13.12 2.80
C ILE A 71 -6.17 13.43 2.74
N ALA A 72 -5.40 12.65 1.98
CA ALA A 72 -3.98 12.91 1.79
C ALA A 72 -3.62 13.00 0.30
N SER A 73 -2.84 14.03 -0.05
CA SER A 73 -2.22 14.15 -1.38
C SER A 73 -0.89 13.39 -1.38
N ASN A 74 -0.74 12.43 -2.29
CA ASN A 74 0.44 11.59 -2.42
C ASN A 74 1.31 12.12 -3.57
N GLU A 75 2.42 12.79 -3.26
CA GLU A 75 3.22 13.52 -4.25
C GLU A 75 3.87 12.59 -5.27
N VAL A 76 4.50 11.52 -4.81
CA VAL A 76 5.31 10.65 -5.67
C VAL A 76 4.43 9.80 -6.57
N SER A 77 3.29 9.32 -6.09
CA SER A 77 2.34 8.58 -6.94
C SER A 77 1.37 9.49 -7.71
N GLY A 78 1.26 10.77 -7.34
CA GLY A 78 0.32 11.72 -7.94
C GLY A 78 -1.15 11.42 -7.64
N THR A 79 -1.43 10.67 -6.57
CA THR A 79 -2.78 10.25 -6.18
C THR A 79 -3.34 11.08 -5.02
N VAL A 80 -4.64 10.97 -4.77
CA VAL A 80 -5.29 11.48 -3.56
C VAL A 80 -6.03 10.32 -2.90
N SER A 81 -5.69 10.05 -1.66
CA SER A 81 -6.34 9.03 -0.84
C SER A 81 -7.43 9.66 0.03
N VAL A 82 -8.52 8.92 0.23
CA VAL A 82 -9.59 9.29 1.17
C VAL A 82 -9.87 8.08 2.05
N THR A 83 -9.63 8.23 3.35
CA THR A 83 -9.82 7.16 4.32
C THR A 83 -10.81 7.58 5.41
N ALA A 84 -11.66 6.67 5.85
CA ALA A 84 -12.51 6.83 7.02
C ALA A 84 -11.90 6.05 8.20
N PRO A 85 -10.98 6.65 8.98
CA PRO A 85 -10.39 5.98 10.13
C PRO A 85 -11.44 5.75 11.22
N ASP A 86 -11.30 4.64 11.94
CA ASP A 86 -11.96 4.47 13.23
C ASP A 86 -11.25 5.38 14.26
N MET A 87 -12.00 6.35 14.80
CA MET A 87 -11.50 7.34 15.77
C MET A 87 -11.73 6.91 17.23
N ASP A 88 -12.53 5.87 17.43
CA ASP A 88 -12.88 5.33 18.74
C ASP A 88 -12.11 4.02 19.04
N ALA A 89 -11.48 3.42 18.02
CA ALA A 89 -10.58 2.29 18.18
C ALA A 89 -9.40 2.61 19.12
N PRO A 90 -9.04 1.70 20.05
CA PRO A 90 -7.78 1.78 20.77
C PRO A 90 -6.61 1.63 19.79
N ALA A 91 -5.46 2.20 20.14
CA ALA A 91 -4.23 2.08 19.36
C ALA A 91 -3.93 0.61 19.03
N GLU A 92 -3.96 0.23 17.75
CA GLU A 92 -3.73 -1.16 17.34
C GLU A 92 -2.28 -1.64 17.58
N ASP A 93 -1.37 -0.74 17.94
CA ASP A 93 0.05 -0.99 18.22
C ASP A 93 0.49 -0.40 19.58
N ASP A 94 -0.31 -0.57 20.64
CA ASP A 94 0.21 -0.46 22.01
C ASP A 94 1.11 -1.68 22.29
N PRO A 95 2.43 -1.52 22.54
CA PRO A 95 3.33 -2.65 22.83
C PRO A 95 2.92 -3.44 24.09
N ASP A 96 2.07 -2.87 24.95
CA ASP A 96 1.56 -3.51 26.16
C ASP A 96 0.18 -4.20 25.96
N GLN A 97 -0.47 -4.04 24.79
CA GLN A 97 -1.70 -4.78 24.46
C GLN A 97 -1.38 -6.02 23.61
N PRO A 98 -1.88 -7.21 24.01
CA PRO A 98 -1.80 -8.40 23.15
C PRO A 98 -2.54 -8.15 21.84
N GLN A 99 -1.81 -8.06 20.74
CA GLN A 99 -2.42 -7.93 19.41
C GLN A 99 -3.22 -9.22 19.12
N PRO A 100 -4.47 -9.14 18.64
CA PRO A 100 -5.12 -10.30 18.04
C PRO A 100 -4.22 -10.80 16.89
N PRO A 101 -4.14 -12.12 16.65
CA PRO A 101 -3.22 -12.66 15.66
C PRO A 101 -3.44 -11.97 14.32
N LYS A 102 -2.46 -11.17 13.86
CA LYS A 102 -2.41 -10.71 12.48
C LYS A 102 -2.17 -11.97 11.66
N ASP A 103 -3.07 -12.33 10.75
CA ASP A 103 -2.88 -13.44 9.82
C ASP A 103 -1.61 -13.17 8.99
N GLU A 104 -0.47 -13.66 9.47
CA GLU A 104 0.83 -13.57 8.83
C GLU A 104 0.77 -14.39 7.54
N PRO A 105 1.08 -13.81 6.36
CA PRO A 105 1.27 -14.62 5.16
C PRO A 105 2.40 -15.61 5.42
N SER A 106 2.09 -16.90 5.37
CA SER A 106 3.03 -17.96 5.68
C SER A 106 4.31 -17.81 4.86
N GLN A 107 5.44 -17.56 5.53
CA GLN A 107 6.76 -17.77 4.94
C GLN A 107 6.85 -19.23 4.48
N PRO A 108 7.18 -19.51 3.20
CA PRO A 108 7.44 -20.88 2.80
C PRO A 108 8.76 -21.34 3.44
N SER A 109 8.64 -22.20 4.44
CA SER A 109 9.70 -23.09 4.90
C SER A 109 10.04 -24.07 3.78
N GLY A 110 11.18 -23.87 3.13
CA GLY A 110 11.75 -24.82 2.17
C GLY A 110 13.16 -25.21 2.56
N ASP A 111 13.32 -26.44 3.01
CA ASP A 111 14.57 -27.12 3.34
C ASP A 111 15.66 -26.93 2.28
N ALA A 112 16.86 -26.55 2.72
CA ALA A 112 18.07 -26.56 1.91
C ALA A 112 18.69 -27.97 1.90
N PRO A 113 19.01 -28.57 0.73
CA PRO A 113 19.89 -29.74 0.66
C PRO A 113 21.36 -29.32 0.76
N LYS A 114 22.12 -30.10 1.54
CA LYS A 114 23.56 -29.98 1.84
C LYS A 114 24.43 -29.61 0.64
N GLN A 115 25.35 -28.67 0.84
CA GLN A 115 26.50 -28.44 -0.04
C GLN A 115 27.79 -28.67 0.78
N ASP A 116 28.57 -29.67 0.36
CA ASP A 116 29.93 -29.90 0.82
C ASP A 116 30.85 -28.80 0.27
N GLU A 117 31.69 -28.24 1.15
CA GLU A 117 32.72 -27.23 0.84
C GLU A 117 33.79 -27.77 -0.13
N PRO A 118 34.43 -26.91 -0.96
CA PRO A 118 35.74 -26.44 -0.49
C PRO A 118 36.13 -25.00 -0.88
N ALA A 119 36.69 -24.30 0.12
CA ALA A 119 37.89 -23.45 0.10
C ALA A 119 37.99 -22.30 -0.94
N SER A 120 37.91 -21.08 -0.38
CA SER A 120 38.17 -19.76 -0.97
C SER A 120 39.57 -19.59 -1.59
N PRO A 121 39.73 -18.63 -2.54
CA PRO A 121 40.52 -17.46 -2.18
C PRO A 121 39.89 -16.11 -2.59
N LYS A 122 40.47 -15.04 -2.00
CA LYS A 122 39.98 -13.67 -1.92
C LYS A 122 40.47 -12.74 -3.06
N ASN A 123 39.69 -11.66 -3.21
CA ASN A 123 40.02 -10.27 -3.61
C ASN A 123 39.92 -9.86 -5.09
N GLY A 124 39.13 -8.80 -5.30
CA GLY A 124 39.59 -7.61 -6.03
C GLY A 124 38.97 -7.37 -7.41
N ASP A 125 38.40 -6.16 -7.54
CA ASP A 125 38.12 -5.39 -8.76
C ASP A 125 37.00 -5.79 -9.75
N GLU A 126 36.14 -4.78 -9.97
CA GLU A 126 35.61 -4.26 -11.24
C GLU A 126 34.93 -5.21 -12.26
N ALA A 127 33.81 -4.68 -12.79
CA ALA A 127 33.07 -5.13 -13.97
C ALA A 127 32.12 -6.33 -13.79
N SER A 128 30.81 -6.04 -13.84
CA SER A 128 29.82 -6.98 -14.38
C SER A 128 29.75 -6.80 -15.90
N PRO A 129 30.29 -7.73 -16.70
CA PRO A 129 29.79 -7.96 -18.03
C PRO A 129 29.12 -9.34 -18.11
N VAL A 130 27.83 -9.31 -18.44
CA VAL A 130 27.28 -10.07 -19.57
C VAL A 130 27.09 -11.59 -19.38
N LEU A 131 25.80 -11.96 -19.48
CA LEU A 131 25.25 -13.18 -20.11
C LEU A 131 25.21 -14.41 -19.18
N TRP A 132 24.11 -15.14 -19.08
CA TRP A 132 23.55 -16.14 -20.02
C TRP A 132 22.24 -16.62 -19.34
N THR A 133 21.16 -17.11 -19.93
CA THR A 133 20.68 -17.34 -21.29
C THR A 133 19.22 -17.75 -21.09
N ALA A 134 18.30 -17.24 -21.91
CA ALA A 134 16.93 -17.70 -21.97
C ALA A 134 16.89 -19.19 -22.37
N VAL A 135 16.15 -20.02 -21.61
CA VAL A 135 15.71 -21.33 -22.08
C VAL A 135 14.18 -21.30 -22.18
N ILE A 136 13.73 -21.19 -23.43
CA ILE A 136 12.39 -21.54 -23.89
C ILE A 136 12.35 -23.06 -23.98
N LEU A 137 11.28 -23.71 -23.51
CA LEU A 137 10.84 -24.98 -24.09
C LEU A 137 9.29 -25.09 -24.06
N PRO A 138 8.65 -25.49 -25.18
CA PRO A 138 7.20 -25.52 -25.37
C PRO A 138 6.62 -26.94 -25.23
N THR A 139 5.33 -27.06 -24.89
CA THR A 139 4.34 -28.11 -25.28
C THR A 139 3.11 -27.97 -24.37
N GLY A 140 1.85 -28.05 -24.79
CA GLY A 140 1.21 -28.40 -26.05
C GLY A 140 -0.29 -28.03 -26.01
N ALA A 141 -0.93 -28.06 -27.17
CA ALA A 141 -2.17 -27.38 -27.53
C ALA A 141 -3.49 -28.07 -27.12
N ALA A 142 -4.56 -27.27 -27.03
CA ALA A 142 -5.90 -27.62 -27.54
C ALA A 142 -6.66 -26.34 -27.93
N MET A 143 -6.87 -26.15 -29.23
CA MET A 143 -7.74 -25.13 -29.85
C MET A 143 -9.09 -25.77 -30.19
N LEU A 144 -10.20 -25.13 -29.84
CA LEU A 144 -11.41 -25.14 -30.65
C LEU A 144 -12.20 -23.85 -30.40
N GLY A 145 -12.26 -23.00 -31.43
CA GLY A 145 -12.86 -21.67 -31.34
C GLY A 145 -14.32 -21.61 -31.78
N MET A 146 -14.90 -20.41 -31.67
CA MET A 146 -15.73 -19.79 -32.72
C MET A 146 -15.73 -18.27 -32.52
N ALA A 147 -15.25 -17.55 -33.51
CA ALA A 147 -15.38 -16.10 -33.62
C ALA A 147 -16.68 -15.78 -34.38
N VAL A 148 -17.51 -14.89 -33.82
CA VAL A 148 -18.61 -14.24 -34.55
C VAL A 148 -18.26 -12.77 -34.73
N CYS A 149 -18.06 -12.38 -36.00
CA CYS A 149 -17.82 -11.00 -36.42
C CYS A 149 -19.17 -10.30 -36.65
N GLY A 150 -19.43 -9.21 -35.91
CA GLY A 150 -20.62 -8.36 -36.05
C GLY A 150 -20.30 -6.98 -36.63
N ARG A 151 -20.68 -6.80 -37.88
CA ARG A 151 -20.63 -5.62 -38.79
C ARG A 151 -20.58 -4.21 -38.18
N LYS A 152 -19.63 -3.40 -38.68
CA LYS A 152 -19.64 -1.91 -38.63
C LYS A 152 -20.89 -1.37 -39.34
N GLN A 153 -21.72 -0.60 -38.64
CA GLN A 153 -22.68 0.31 -39.26
C GLN A 153 -21.97 1.61 -39.68
N LYS A 154 -21.86 1.86 -40.99
CA LYS A 154 -21.63 3.20 -41.53
C LYS A 154 -22.94 3.98 -41.41
N ARG A 155 -23.01 4.96 -40.51
CA ARG A 155 -24.05 6.00 -40.58
C ARG A 155 -23.73 6.92 -41.76
N ILE A 156 -24.54 6.85 -42.81
CA ILE A 156 -24.55 7.82 -43.90
C ILE A 156 -25.52 8.93 -43.47
N ARG A 157 -25.06 10.18 -43.54
CA ARG A 157 -25.89 11.39 -43.38
C ARG A 157 -26.26 11.85 -44.79
N ALA A 158 -27.55 12.01 -45.09
CA ALA A 158 -28.02 12.73 -46.27
C ALA A 158 -29.33 13.45 -45.95
N LYS A 159 -29.33 14.73 -46.35
CA LYS A 159 -30.36 15.80 -46.38
C LYS A 159 -31.74 15.56 -45.78
#